data_AF-A0A7D5ZPB3-F1
#
_entry.id   AF-A0A7D5ZPB3-F1
#
_cell.length_a   1.000
_cell.length_b   1.000
_cell.length_c   1.000
_cell.angle_alpha   90.00
_cell.angle_beta   90.00
_cell.angle_gamma   90.00
#
_symmetry.space_group_name_H-M   'P 1'
#
loop_
_entity.id
_entity.type
_entity.pdbx_description
1 polymer ?
#
loop_
_entity_poly.entity_id
_entity_poly.type
_entity_poly.pdbx_seq_one_letter_code
_entity_poly.pdbx_strand_id
1 'polypeptide(L)' 'MHRGTAGSRLLMNIAVWESTEALATALGSPEVQRMAADFPDDIVSYPHIFEPIDV' A
#
# COMPACT_ATOMS: atom_id res chain seq x y z
N MET A 1 -9.41 1.06 0.89
CA MET A 1 -8.75 2.14 1.65
C MET A 1 -9.56 2.47 2.89
N HIS A 2 -8.97 2.20 4.06
CA HIS A 2 -9.52 2.61 5.34
C HIS A 2 -9.09 4.05 5.65
N ARG A 3 -9.94 4.84 6.31
CA ARG A 3 -9.62 6.20 6.75
C ARG A 3 -9.57 6.24 8.27
N GLY A 4 -8.58 6.95 8.82
CA GLY A 4 -8.51 7.19 10.26
C GLY A 4 -9.76 7.94 10.77
N THR A 5 -10.11 7.72 12.03
CA THR A 5 -11.27 8.37 12.67
C THR A 5 -10.92 9.80 13.10
N ALA A 6 -11.89 10.51 13.71
CA ALA A 6 -11.70 11.86 14.28
C ALA A 6 -11.14 12.91 13.28
N GLY A 7 -11.56 12.85 12.01
CA GLY A 7 -11.14 13.81 10.98
C GLY A 7 -9.71 13.59 10.45
N SER A 8 -9.12 12.42 10.71
CA SER A 8 -7.76 12.10 10.25
C SER A 8 -7.63 12.14 8.73
N ARG A 9 -6.48 12.65 8.27
CA ARG A 9 -6.04 12.59 6.88
C ARG A 9 -5.31 11.29 6.54
N LEU A 10 -5.11 10.40 7.51
CA LEU A 10 -4.49 9.10 7.30
C LEU A 10 -5.41 8.20 6.47
N LEU A 11 -4.86 7.66 5.39
CA LEU A 11 -5.45 6.57 4.62
C LEU A 11 -4.58 5.33 4.75
N MET A 12 -5.21 4.17 4.88
CA MET A 12 -4.52 2.89 5.02
C MET A 12 -5.03 1.91 3.97
N ASN A 13 -4.11 1.38 3.18
CA ASN A 13 -4.38 0.24 2.33
C ASN A 13 -3.95 -1.03 3.06
N ILE A 14 -4.83 -2.02 3.11
CA ILE A 14 -4.49 -3.36 3.61
C ILE A 14 -4.83 -4.31 2.48
N ALA A 15 -3.83 -5.06 2.02
CA ALA A 15 -3.98 -6.04 0.95
C ALA A 15 -3.28 -7.33 1.38
N VAL A 16 -3.97 -8.45 1.22
CA VAL A 16 -3.40 -9.79 1.40
C VAL A 16 -2.87 -10.25 0.05
N TRP A 17 -1.63 -10.71 0.04
CA TRP A 17 -0.94 -11.20 -1.16
C TRP A 17 -0.66 -12.69 -1.03
N GLU A 18 -0.64 -13.39 -2.17
CA GLU A 18 -0.34 -14.82 -2.22
C GLU A 18 1.13 -15.13 -1.82
N SER A 19 2.06 -14.22 -2.12
CA SER A 19 3.46 -14.30 -1.70
C SER A 19 4.16 -12.94 -1.78
N THR A 20 5.35 -12.85 -1.20
CA THR A 20 6.22 -11.65 -1.32
C THR A 20 6.72 -11.42 -2.75
N GLU A 21 6.93 -12.48 -3.53
CA GLU A 21 7.34 -12.41 -4.94
C GLU A 21 6.23 -11.86 -5.83
N ALA A 22 4.97 -12.24 -5.56
CA ALA A 22 3.82 -11.69 -6.27
C ALA A 22 3.68 -10.18 -6.00
N LEU A 23 3.85 -9.76 -4.75
CA LEU A 23 3.91 -8.34 -4.38
C LEU A 23 5.05 -7.61 -5.10
N ALA A 24 6.27 -8.15 -5.06
CA ALA A 24 7.42 -7.54 -5.70
C ALA A 24 7.23 -7.40 -7.23
N THR A 25 6.66 -8.44 -7.87
CA THR A 25 6.35 -8.43 -9.31
C THR A 25 5.33 -7.35 -9.65
N ALA A 26 4.25 -7.24 -8.87
CA ALA A 26 3.22 -6.24 -9.09
C ALA A 26 3.76 -4.81 -8.92
N LEU A 27 4.52 -4.56 -7.84
CA LEU A 27 5.16 -3.27 -7.59
C LEU A 27 6.21 -2.90 -8.65
N GLY A 28 6.89 -3.89 -9.23
CA GLY A 28 7.84 -3.68 -10.33
C GLY A 28 7.19 -3.40 -11.69
N SER A 29 5.87 -3.53 -11.83
CA SER A 29 5.20 -3.35 -13.12
C SER A 29 5.16 -1.87 -13.55
N PRO A 30 5.33 -1.56 -14.84
CA PRO A 30 5.28 -0.18 -15.33
C PRO A 30 3.94 0.52 -15.08
N GLU A 31 2.85 -0.23 -15.03
CA GLU A 31 1.52 0.29 -14.75
C GLU A 31 1.41 0.82 -13.32
N VAL A 32 1.84 0.01 -12.34
CA VAL A 32 1.83 0.41 -10.92
C VAL A 32 2.81 1.55 -10.65
N GLN A 33 4.00 1.52 -11.27
CA GLN A 33 4.97 2.61 -11.15
C GLN A 33 4.43 3.93 -11.70
N ARG A 34 3.68 3.91 -12.82
CA ARG A 34 3.06 5.11 -13.38
C ARG A 34 1.95 5.65 -12.47
N MET A 35 1.09 4.78 -11.98
CA MET A 35 0.07 5.14 -11.00
C MET A 35 0.70 5.74 -9.73
N ALA A 36 1.83 5.19 -9.28
CA ALA A 36 2.54 5.72 -8.12
C ALA A 36 3.12 7.12 -8.35
N ALA A 37 3.58 7.41 -9.57
CA ALA A 37 4.09 8.73 -9.95
C ALA A 37 3.00 9.81 -10.04
N ASP A 38 1.73 9.42 -10.16
CA ASP A 38 0.59 10.35 -10.20
C ASP A 38 0.15 10.81 -8.80
N PHE A 39 0.73 10.25 -7.72
CA PHE A 39 0.43 10.71 -6.36
C PHE A 39 1.02 12.12 -6.11
N PRO A 40 0.27 13.03 -5.45
CA PRO A 40 0.77 14.33 -5.05
C PRO A 40 2.02 14.27 -4.17
N ASP A 41 2.95 15.21 -4.35
CA ASP A 41 4.20 15.32 -3.60
C ASP A 41 4.02 15.54 -2.09
N ASP A 42 2.84 16.01 -1.65
CA ASP A 42 2.50 16.24 -0.24
C ASP A 42 1.95 14.99 0.47
N ILE A 43 1.85 13.86 -0.24
CA ILE A 43 1.50 12.56 0.32
C ILE A 43 2.76 11.77 0.65
N VAL A 44 2.90 11.40 1.92
CA VAL A 44 3.95 10.48 2.39
C VAL A 44 3.35 9.09 2.60
N SER A 45 3.95 8.08 1.99
CA SER A 45 3.56 6.67 2.12
C SER A 45 4.50 5.92 3.08
N TYR A 46 3.94 5.08 3.95
CA TYR A 46 4.66 4.21 4.88
C TYR A 46 4.29 2.73 4.62
N PRO A 47 4.92 2.08 3.63
CA PRO A 47 4.64 0.68 3.31
C PRO A 47 5.27 -0.25 4.33
N HIS A 48 4.50 -1.25 4.78
CA HIS A 48 4.97 -2.29 5.69
C HIS A 48 4.47 -3.66 5.22
N ILE A 49 5.32 -4.67 5.34
CA ILE A 49 4.96 -6.07 5.10
C ILE A 49 4.78 -6.72 6.47
N PHE A 50 3.69 -7.46 6.62
CA PHE A 50 3.34 -8.16 7.85
C PHE A 50 3.20 -9.66 7.57
N GLU A 51 3.59 -10.48 8.54
CA GLU A 51 3.26 -11.89 8.58
C GLU A 51 1.91 -12.06 9.29
N PRO A 52 0.92 -12.75 8.67
CA PRO A 52 -0.33 -13.02 9.35
C PRO A 52 -0.11 -14.00 10.51
N ILE A 53 -0.74 -13.71 11.64
CA ILE A 53 -0.80 -14.62 12.79
C ILE A 53 -2.23 -15.12 12.95
N ASP A 54 -2.40 -16.41 13.20
CA ASP A 54 -3.68 -16.95 13.62
C ASP A 54 -3.88 -16.66 15.13
N VAL A 55 -5.11 -16.29 15.52
CA VAL A 55 -5.51 -15.98 16.90
C VAL A 55 -6.61 -16.93 17.34
#